data_AF-A0AAW5EM84-F1
#
_entry.id   AF-A0AAW5EM84-F1
#
_cell.length_a   1.000
_cell.length_b   1.000
_cell.length_c   1.000
_cell.angle_alpha   90.00
_cell.angle_beta   90.00
_cell.angle_gamma   90.00
#
_symmetry.space_group_name_H-M   'P 1'
#
loop_
_entity.id
_entity.type
_entity.pdbx_description
1 polymer ?
#
loop_
_entity_poly.entity_id
_entity_poly.type
_entity_poly.pdbx_seq_one_letter_code
_entity_poly.pdbx_strand_id
1 'polypeptide(L)' 'LADLTMAFMAVTNIVSLLLLGGIVNKVLKDFNTQQDSKINPKFSASKLGIKNAECWD' A
#
# COMPACT_ATOMS: atom_id res chain seq x y z
N LEU A 1 15.09 24.64 12.56
CA LEU A 1 13.84 24.56 11.75
C LEU A 1 13.85 23.35 10.82
N ALA A 2 14.97 23.09 10.10
CA ALA A 2 15.11 21.91 9.24
C ALA A 2 14.80 20.58 9.94
N ASP A 3 15.30 20.38 11.17
CA ASP A 3 15.05 19.13 11.92
C ASP A 3 13.58 18.95 12.29
N LEU A 4 12.89 20.05 12.63
CA LEU A 4 11.46 20.03 12.92
C LEU A 4 10.65 19.68 11.67
N THR A 5 10.99 20.29 10.53
CA THR A 5 10.31 19.98 9.26
C THR A 5 10.56 18.54 8.79
N MET A 6 11.76 18.00 9.05
CA MET A 6 12.09 16.60 8.76
C MET A 6 11.29 15.66 9.67
N ALA A 7 11.18 15.97 10.97
CA ALA A 7 10.38 15.20 11.90
C ALA A 7 8.90 15.17 11.50
N PHE A 8 8.32 16.30 11.07
CA PHE A 8 6.94 16.33 10.58
C PHE A 8 6.72 15.45 9.35
N MET A 9 7.63 15.47 8.37
CA MET A 9 7.55 14.60 7.19
C MET A 9 7.61 13.11 7.54
N ALA A 10 8.49 12.74 8.48
CA ALA A 10 8.61 11.35 8.92
C ALA A 10 7.35 10.89 9.67
N VAL A 11 6.84 11.70 10.60
CA VAL A 11 5.65 11.38 11.39
C VAL A 11 4.42 11.23 10.48
N THR A 12 4.20 12.12 9.52
CA THR A 12 3.05 12.00 8.60
C THR A 12 3.12 10.74 7.76
N ASN A 13 4.31 10.35 7.29
CA ASN A 13 4.49 9.11 6.55
C ASN A 13 4.23 7.88 7.44
N ILE A 14 4.76 7.85 8.66
CA ILE A 14 4.54 6.73 9.60
C ILE A 14 3.04 6.57 9.91
N VAL A 15 2.33 7.67 10.21
CA VAL A 15 0.89 7.63 10.45
C VAL A 15 0.14 7.11 9.23
N SER A 16 0.54 7.53 8.03
CA SER A 16 -0.05 7.05 6.77
C SER A 16 0.14 5.53 6.59
N LEU A 17 1.34 5.02 6.84
CA LEU A 17 1.63 3.58 6.77
C LEU A 17 0.81 2.77 7.78
N LEU A 18 0.62 3.29 9.01
CA LEU A 18 -0.20 2.63 10.02
C LEU A 18 -1.68 2.55 9.59
N LEU A 19 -2.23 3.63 9.05
CA LEU A 19 -3.61 3.66 8.55
C LEU A 19 -3.80 2.75 7.32
N LEU A 20 -2.79 2.67 6.45
CA LEU A 20 -2.81 1.81 5.27
C LEU A 20 -2.45 0.34 5.56
N GLY A 21 -2.04 -0.01 6.78
CA GLY A 21 -1.53 -1.34 7.13
C GLY A 21 -2.48 -2.49 6.75
N GLY A 22 -3.79 -2.29 6.92
CA GLY A 22 -4.80 -3.27 6.50
C GLY A 22 -4.85 -3.49 4.98
N ILE A 23 -4.70 -2.41 4.20
CA ILE A 23 -4.64 -2.46 2.74
C ILE A 23 -3.35 -3.15 2.30
N VAL A 24 -2.21 -2.78 2.89
CA VAL A 24 -0.90 -3.39 2.61
C VAL A 24 -0.95 -4.90 2.81
N ASN A 25 -1.51 -5.38 3.93
CA ASN A 25 -1.64 -6.81 4.18
C ASN A 25 -2.48 -7.52 3.09
N LYS A 26 -3.58 -6.89 2.66
CA LYS A 26 -4.45 -7.44 1.60
C LYS A 26 -3.71 -7.53 0.26
N VAL A 27 -2.99 -6.48 -0.12
CA VAL A 27 -2.23 -6.41 -1.37
C VAL A 27 -1.06 -7.40 -1.36
N LEU A 28 -0.30 -7.48 -0.26
CA LEU A 28 0.80 -8.44 -0.13
C LEU A 28 0.32 -9.88 -0.22
N LYS A 29 -0.81 -10.21 0.40
CA LYS A 29 -1.38 -11.56 0.31
C LYS A 29 -1.78 -11.91 -1.13
N ASP A 30 -2.41 -10.98 -1.84
CA ASP A 30 -2.77 -11.18 -3.25
C ASP A 30 -1.53 -11.32 -4.13
N PHE A 31 -0.52 -10.46 -3.95
CA PHE A 31 0.76 -10.55 -4.64
C PHE A 31 1.43 -11.92 -4.42
N ASN A 32 1.54 -12.37 -3.16
CA ASN A 32 2.13 -13.67 -2.83
C ASN A 32 1.32 -14.81 -3.47
N THR A 33 -0.01 -14.74 -3.43
CA THR A 33 -0.89 -15.75 -4.07
C THR A 33 -0.65 -15.82 -5.59
N GLN A 34 -0.50 -14.66 -6.25
CA GLN A 34 -0.20 -14.58 -7.67
C GLN A 34 1.20 -15.14 -7.98
N GLN A 35 2.20 -14.80 -7.16
CA GLN A 35 3.57 -15.30 -7.28
C GLN A 35 3.63 -16.83 -7.11
N ASP A 36 2.94 -17.36 -6.09
CA ASP A 36 2.84 -18.80 -5.83
C ASP A 36 2.14 -19.55 -6.96
N SER A 37 1.19 -18.88 -7.63
CA SER A 37 0.48 -19.41 -8.81
C SER A 37 1.35 -19.39 -10.09
N LYS A 38 2.61 -18.95 -10.02
CA LYS A 38 3.55 -18.84 -11.15
C LYS A 38 3.03 -17.97 -12.30
N ILE A 39 2.15 -17.02 -12.00
CA ILE A 39 1.70 -16.00 -12.96
C ILE A 39 2.43 -14.69 -12.69
N ASN A 40 2.46 -13.80 -13.69
CA ASN A 40 3.01 -12.46 -13.50
C ASN A 40 2.09 -11.66 -12.55
N PRO A 41 2.55 -11.25 -11.35
CA PRO A 41 1.69 -10.54 -10.42
C PRO A 41 1.27 -9.18 -10.98
N LYS A 42 -0.05 -8.94 -11.02
CA LYS A 42 -0.64 -7.65 -11.38
C LYS A 42 -1.52 -7.15 -10.23
N PHE A 43 -1.26 -5.93 -9.79
CA PHE A 43 -2.14 -5.25 -8.84
C PHE A 43 -3.47 -4.90 -9.52
N SER A 44 -4.57 -5.04 -8.78
CA SER A 44 -5.86 -4.46 -9.16
C SER A 44 -6.60 -3.98 -7.93
N ALA A 45 -6.85 -2.67 -7.87
CA ALA A 45 -7.61 -2.02 -6.81
C ALA A 45 -9.07 -2.51 -6.82
N SER A 46 -9.67 -2.60 -8.02
CA SER A 46 -11.03 -3.09 -8.19
C SER A 46 -11.21 -4.53 -7.70
N LYS A 47 -10.30 -5.45 -8.07
CA LYS A 47 -10.31 -6.85 -7.61
C LYS A 47 -10.22 -6.96 -6.09
N LEU A 48 -9.39 -6.10 -5.48
CA LEU A 48 -9.17 -6.08 -4.03
C LEU A 48 -10.16 -5.19 -3.29
N GLY A 49 -11.14 -4.58 -3.95
CA GLY A 49 -12.12 -3.69 -3.33
C GLY A 49 -11.50 -2.50 -2.59
N ILE A 50 -10.35 -2.00 -3.08
CA ILE A 50 -9.66 -0.83 -2.53
C ILE A 50 -10.26 0.41 -3.19
N LYS A 51 -10.87 1.28 -2.40
CA LYS A 51 -11.46 2.54 -2.88
C LYS A 51 -10.39 3.62 -3.03
N ASN A 52 -10.64 4.61 -3.89
CA ASN A 52 -9.75 5.76 -4.12
C ASN A 52 -8.35 5.38 -4.65
N ALA A 53 -8.22 4.23 -5.30
CA ALA A 53 -6.98 3.75 -5.91
C ALA A 53 -7.16 3.42 -7.40
N GLU A 54 -8.17 4.01 -8.03
CA GLU A 54 -8.56 3.78 -9.43
C GLU A 54 -7.45 4.12 -10.43
N CYS A 55 -6.54 5.03 -10.07
CA CYS A 55 -5.39 5.39 -10.90
C CYS A 55 -4.32 4.29 -11.02
N TRP A 56 -4.47 3.17 -10.30
CA TRP A 56 -3.53 2.06 -10.26
C TRP A 56 -4.05 0.76 -10.89
N ASP A 57 -5.25 0.74 -11.46
CA ASP A 57 -5.82 -0.44 -12.16
C ASP A 57 -5.25 -0.65 -13.58
#